data_AF-A0AAD2BWB4-F1
#
_entry.id   AF-A0AAD2BWB4-F1
#
_cell.length_a   1.000
_cell.length_b   1.000
_cell.length_c   1.000
_cell.angle_alpha   90.00
_cell.angle_beta   90.00
_cell.angle_gamma   90.00
#
_symmetry.space_group_name_H-M   'P 1'
#
loop_
_entity.id
_entity.type
_entity.pdbx_description
1 polymer ?
#
loop_
_entity_poly.entity_id
_entity_poly.type
_entity_poly.pdbx_seq_one_letter_code
_entity_poly.pdbx_strand_id
1 'polypeptide(L)'
;MGGITEGNLPDRMTVSGYAEYRGVSRRAVQFALADGRISKGSDGKIDRVSADIAWAKNTDASKPNTGPGGTAKETSQGSQGSQVGIRAAELVEGGNYMDNRAVREYHLARIAKVEADEAEGSVIDVEDVRAAWSKVANELKTRMLAIPSKAKSRIPHLSTDDVGVIDDLIREALGEVADCPMP
;
A
#
# COMPACT_ATOMS: atom_id res chain seq x y z
N MET A 1 2.47 33.32 -38.66
CA MET A 1 3.66 33.46 -39.53
C MET A 1 4.83 33.93 -38.69
N GLY A 2 5.87 33.10 -38.59
CA GLY A 2 7.10 33.38 -37.86
C GLY A 2 7.89 32.08 -37.80
N GLY A 3 8.63 31.80 -38.87
CA GLY A 3 9.15 30.49 -39.22
C GLY A 3 10.12 29.92 -38.19
N ILE A 4 9.95 28.62 -37.97
CA ILE A 4 10.97 27.70 -37.47
C ILE A 4 12.05 27.63 -38.56
N THR A 5 13.11 28.41 -38.40
CA THR A 5 14.36 28.21 -39.13
C THR A 5 15.30 27.39 -38.25
N GLU A 6 15.39 26.09 -38.55
CA GLU A 6 16.61 25.31 -38.33
C GLU A 6 17.76 26.01 -39.07
N GLY A 7 18.57 26.74 -38.32
CA GLY A 7 19.73 27.45 -38.85
C GLY A 7 20.60 27.89 -37.69
N ASN A 8 21.64 27.10 -37.40
CA ASN A 8 22.78 27.41 -36.54
C ASN A 8 22.47 28.36 -35.35
N LEU A 9 21.88 27.81 -34.28
CA LEU A 9 21.63 28.58 -33.06
C LEU A 9 22.96 29.15 -32.54
N PRO A 10 23.04 30.45 -32.21
CA PRO A 10 24.28 31.05 -31.75
C PRO A 10 24.71 30.37 -30.44
N ASP A 11 25.93 29.84 -30.43
CA ASP A 11 26.49 29.20 -29.24
C ASP A 11 26.50 30.14 -28.02
N ARG A 12 26.49 31.46 -28.24
CA ARG A 12 26.41 32.49 -27.20
C ARG A 12 25.09 33.22 -27.25
N MET A 13 24.27 33.06 -26.21
CA MET A 13 22.93 33.65 -26.10
C MET A 13 22.75 34.47 -24.82
N THR A 14 21.75 35.35 -24.80
CA THR A 14 21.39 36.10 -23.60
C THR A 14 20.69 35.18 -22.60
N VAL A 15 20.62 35.61 -21.33
CA VAL A 15 19.91 34.86 -20.26
C VAL A 15 18.48 34.48 -20.65
N SER A 16 17.79 35.35 -21.39
CA SER A 16 16.44 35.09 -21.88
C SER A 16 16.40 34.04 -22.99
N GLY A 17 17.32 34.13 -23.95
CA GLY A 17 17.39 33.16 -25.05
C GLY A 17 17.71 31.76 -24.54
N TYR A 18 18.56 31.65 -23.51
CA TYR A 18 18.86 30.37 -22.87
C TYR A 18 17.68 29.80 -22.10
N ALA A 19 16.93 30.66 -21.40
CA ALA A 19 15.72 30.26 -20.69
C ALA A 19 14.65 29.69 -21.63
N GLU A 20 14.43 30.36 -22.76
CA GLU A 20 13.47 29.96 -23.79
C GLU A 20 13.90 28.66 -24.49
N TYR A 21 15.18 28.53 -24.84
CA TYR A 21 15.74 27.30 -25.42
C TYR A 21 15.57 26.09 -24.49
N ARG A 22 15.73 26.26 -23.17
CA ARG A 22 15.59 25.17 -22.19
C ARG A 22 14.17 24.97 -21.67
N GLY A 23 13.22 25.84 -22.03
CA GLY A 23 11.84 25.79 -21.52
C GLY A 23 11.72 26.11 -20.03
N VAL A 24 12.67 26.87 -19.46
CA VAL A 24 12.69 27.28 -18.05
C VAL A 24 12.44 28.77 -17.90
N SER A 25 12.00 29.22 -16.72
CA SER A 25 11.79 30.65 -16.49
C SER A 25 13.13 31.41 -16.48
N ARG A 26 13.15 32.65 -16.99
CA ARG A 26 14.36 33.53 -16.94
C ARG A 26 14.90 33.67 -15.52
N ARG A 27 14.00 33.67 -14.52
CA ARG A 27 14.35 33.76 -13.10
C ARG A 27 15.09 32.51 -12.61
N ALA A 28 14.74 31.31 -13.10
CA ALA A 28 15.46 30.08 -12.79
C ALA A 28 16.90 30.13 -13.31
N VAL A 29 17.12 30.69 -14.51
CA VAL A 29 18.47 30.88 -15.06
C VAL A 29 19.27 31.89 -14.25
N GLN A 30 18.65 32.99 -13.81
CA GLN A 30 19.31 33.97 -12.93
C GLN A 30 19.70 33.38 -11.58
N PHE A 31 18.86 32.55 -10.98
CA PHE A 31 19.21 31.83 -9.75
C PHE A 31 20.38 30.86 -9.97
N ALA A 32 20.39 30.12 -11.08
CA ALA A 32 21.51 29.21 -11.39
C ALA A 32 22.83 29.97 -11.62
N LEU A 33 22.78 31.19 -12.18
CA LEU A 33 23.95 32.08 -12.28
C LEU A 33 24.39 32.59 -10.90
N ALA A 34 23.44 32.99 -10.05
CA ALA A 34 23.72 33.50 -8.71
C ALA A 34 24.27 32.42 -7.77
N ASP A 35 23.80 31.20 -7.93
CA ASP A 35 24.25 30.01 -7.19
C ASP A 35 25.57 29.43 -7.74
N GLY A 36 26.12 30.03 -8.82
CA GLY A 36 27.38 29.60 -9.44
C GLY A 36 27.31 28.28 -10.20
N ARG A 37 26.10 27.70 -10.36
CA ARG A 37 25.87 26.44 -11.11
C ARG A 37 26.11 26.59 -12.61
N ILE A 38 25.81 27.76 -13.16
CA ILE A 38 26.16 28.16 -14.52
C ILE A 38 26.96 29.46 -14.48
N SER A 39 27.84 29.68 -15.46
CA SER A 39 28.70 30.87 -15.51
C SER A 39 28.41 31.70 -16.76
N LYS A 40 28.60 33.02 -16.65
CA LYS A 40 28.54 33.95 -17.78
C LYS A 40 29.94 34.16 -18.35
N GLY A 41 30.06 34.24 -19.66
CA GLY A 41 31.29 34.65 -20.32
C GLY A 41 31.65 36.10 -19.99
N SER A 42 32.92 36.49 -20.24
CA SER A 42 33.42 37.85 -20.06
C SER A 42 32.70 38.91 -20.93
N ASP A 43 31.99 38.46 -21.95
CA ASP A 43 31.14 39.23 -22.86
C ASP A 43 29.68 39.36 -22.36
N GLY A 44 29.36 38.85 -21.17
CA GLY A 44 28.03 38.93 -20.56
C GLY A 44 26.99 38.00 -21.17
N LYS A 45 27.38 37.09 -22.06
CA LYS A 45 26.51 36.07 -22.68
C LYS A 45 26.73 34.70 -22.05
N ILE A 46 25.71 33.85 -22.14
CA ILE A 46 25.76 32.46 -21.72
C ILE A 46 26.12 31.62 -22.95
N ASP A 47 27.15 30.78 -22.82
CA ASP A 47 27.42 29.74 -23.81
C ASP A 47 26.50 28.54 -23.56
N ARG A 48 25.67 28.22 -24.55
CA ARG A 48 24.62 27.20 -24.46
C ARG A 48 25.18 25.84 -24.09
N VAL A 49 26.27 25.42 -24.75
CA VAL A 49 26.80 24.05 -24.63
C VAL A 49 27.43 23.86 -23.25
N SER A 50 28.24 24.81 -22.79
CA SER A 50 28.83 24.74 -21.45
C SER A 50 27.79 24.89 -20.34
N ALA A 51 26.78 25.75 -20.52
CA ALA A 51 25.70 25.92 -19.55
C ALA A 51 24.84 24.67 -19.40
N ASP A 52 24.48 23.96 -20.48
CA ASP A 52 23.71 22.71 -20.40
C ASP A 52 24.48 21.60 -19.68
N ILE A 53 25.78 21.47 -19.96
CA ILE A 53 26.65 20.50 -19.27
C ILE A 53 26.75 20.84 -17.78
N ALA A 54 26.94 22.12 -17.44
CA ALA A 54 27.05 22.55 -16.05
C ALA A 54 25.72 22.42 -15.30
N TRP A 55 24.59 22.68 -15.97
CA TRP A 55 23.26 22.52 -15.42
C TRP A 55 22.96 21.06 -15.11
N ALA A 56 23.26 20.14 -16.03
CA ALA A 56 23.02 18.71 -15.83
C ALA A 56 23.93 18.11 -14.75
N LYS A 57 25.19 18.54 -14.68
CA LYS A 57 26.15 18.04 -13.68
C LYS A 57 25.87 18.53 -12.25
N ASN A 58 25.34 19.75 -12.09
CA ASN A 58 25.18 20.39 -10.79
C ASN A 58 23.71 20.52 -10.33
N THR A 59 22.76 19.87 -11.01
CA THR A 59 21.35 19.85 -10.58
C THR A 59 20.99 18.48 -9.99
N ASP A 60 20.78 18.47 -8.67
CA ASP A 60 20.26 17.31 -7.94
C ASP A 60 18.77 17.09 -8.28
N ALA A 61 18.45 15.92 -8.85
CA ALA A 61 17.09 15.54 -9.21
C ALA A 61 16.17 15.29 -7.99
N SER A 62 16.73 15.29 -6.78
CA SER A 62 16.02 14.97 -5.54
C SER A 62 15.27 16.16 -4.92
N LYS A 63 15.32 17.35 -5.54
CA LYS A 63 14.58 18.53 -5.08
C LYS A 63 13.50 18.90 -6.09
N PRO A 64 12.20 18.65 -5.81
CA PRO A 64 11.14 19.18 -6.66
C PRO A 64 11.23 20.70 -6.69
N ASN A 65 11.26 21.25 -7.90
CA ASN A 65 11.39 22.66 -8.17
C ASN A 65 10.08 23.38 -7.78
N THR A 66 9.93 23.75 -6.52
CA THR A 66 8.84 24.61 -6.04
C THR A 66 9.08 26.05 -6.51
N GLY A 67 8.86 26.30 -7.79
CA GLY A 67 8.65 27.64 -8.32
C GLY A 67 7.17 28.03 -8.11
N PRO A 68 6.88 29.25 -7.65
CA PRO A 68 5.49 29.68 -7.45
C PRO A 68 4.90 30.06 -8.82
N GLY A 69 3.95 29.24 -9.30
CA GLY A 69 3.16 29.60 -10.47
C GLY A 69 2.76 28.41 -11.34
N GLY A 70 1.86 27.56 -10.85
CA GLY A 70 1.16 26.55 -11.65
C GLY A 70 -0.33 26.58 -11.33
N THR A 71 -1.11 27.27 -12.15
CA THR A 71 -2.58 27.33 -12.10
C THR A 71 -3.20 26.30 -13.04
N ALA A 72 -4.10 25.44 -12.55
CA ALA A 72 -5.27 24.86 -13.25
C ALA A 72 -5.96 23.85 -12.29
N LYS A 73 -7.07 24.20 -11.63
CA LYS A 73 -8.50 24.21 -12.03
C LYS A 73 -9.19 22.83 -11.95
N GLU A 74 -10.33 22.85 -11.25
CA GLU A 74 -11.15 21.78 -10.65
C GLU A 74 -12.02 20.93 -11.60
N THR A 75 -12.62 19.88 -11.01
CA THR A 75 -13.90 19.16 -11.31
C THR A 75 -13.67 17.77 -11.92
N SER A 76 -14.13 16.64 -11.35
CA SER A 76 -15.52 16.28 -11.05
C SER A 76 -15.64 15.05 -10.11
N GLN A 77 -16.79 14.93 -9.45
CA GLN A 77 -17.24 13.84 -8.57
C GLN A 77 -17.49 12.50 -9.29
N GLY A 78 -17.37 11.36 -8.56
CA GLY A 78 -18.40 10.32 -8.57
C GLY A 78 -18.01 8.84 -8.80
N SER A 79 -18.28 8.02 -7.77
CA SER A 79 -18.77 6.61 -7.80
C SER A 79 -17.80 5.40 -7.82
N GLN A 80 -17.68 4.80 -6.62
CA GLN A 80 -17.70 3.38 -6.21
C GLN A 80 -17.39 2.24 -7.22
N GLY A 81 -16.56 1.28 -6.77
CA GLY A 81 -16.65 -0.12 -7.20
C GLY A 81 -15.36 -0.93 -7.21
N SER A 82 -14.96 -1.47 -6.04
CA SER A 82 -14.21 -2.71 -5.80
C SER A 82 -13.42 -3.37 -6.96
N GLN A 83 -12.07 -3.36 -6.92
CA GLN A 83 -11.22 -4.53 -7.22
C GLN A 83 -9.85 -4.44 -6.50
N VAL A 84 -9.67 -5.37 -5.57
CA VAL A 84 -8.47 -6.13 -5.16
C VAL A 84 -7.12 -5.72 -5.77
N GLY A 85 -6.15 -5.47 -4.87
CA GLY A 85 -4.74 -5.81 -5.09
C GLY A 85 -3.90 -4.76 -5.79
N ILE A 86 -2.96 -4.19 -5.03
CA ILE A 86 -1.81 -3.40 -5.51
C ILE A 86 -2.20 -2.01 -6.06
N ARG A 87 -2.22 -1.00 -5.18
CA ARG A 87 -1.92 0.41 -5.50
C ARG A 87 -1.83 1.30 -4.25
N ALA A 88 -1.01 0.90 -3.26
CA ALA A 88 -0.66 1.80 -2.15
C ALA A 88 0.32 2.92 -2.57
N ALA A 89 0.74 2.97 -3.85
CA ALA A 89 1.73 3.91 -4.35
C ALA A 89 1.13 5.07 -5.19
N GLU A 90 -0.18 5.09 -5.45
CA GLU A 90 -0.78 6.00 -6.44
C GLU A 90 -1.95 6.81 -5.85
N LEU A 91 -1.77 7.38 -4.65
CA LEU A 91 -2.71 8.35 -4.07
C LEU A 91 -2.06 9.61 -3.48
N VAL A 92 -0.77 9.85 -3.72
CA VAL A 92 -0.05 10.99 -3.12
C VAL A 92 0.68 11.84 -4.16
N GLU A 93 -0.03 12.31 -5.17
CA GLU A 93 0.49 13.35 -6.07
C GLU A 93 -0.40 14.60 -6.11
N GLY A 94 -1.24 14.80 -5.08
CA GLY A 94 -2.08 16.01 -4.97
C GLY A 94 -2.87 16.21 -3.69
N GLY A 95 -2.91 15.25 -2.76
CA GLY A 95 -3.49 15.45 -1.42
C GLY A 95 -2.52 16.16 -0.50
N ASN A 96 -2.99 17.11 0.33
CA ASN A 96 -2.12 17.91 1.18
C ASN A 96 -1.19 16.99 2.00
N TYR A 97 0.09 17.33 2.09
CA TYR A 97 1.07 16.60 2.91
C TYR A 97 0.58 16.34 4.34
N MET A 98 -0.22 17.26 4.87
CA MET A 98 -0.87 17.14 6.18
C MET A 98 -1.94 16.04 6.23
N ASP A 99 -2.70 15.84 5.14
CA ASP A 99 -3.73 14.81 5.05
C ASP A 99 -3.09 13.42 5.01
N ASN A 100 -2.02 13.26 4.22
CA ASN A 100 -1.27 12.00 4.15
C ASN A 100 -0.58 11.64 5.47
N ARG A 101 -0.07 12.66 6.18
CA ARG A 101 0.50 12.48 7.52
C ARG A 101 -0.57 12.09 8.54
N ALA A 102 -1.73 12.74 8.52
CA ALA A 102 -2.83 12.44 9.43
C ALA A 102 -3.35 11.00 9.26
N VAL A 103 -3.48 10.52 8.01
CA VAL A 103 -3.87 9.14 7.72
C VAL A 103 -2.85 8.14 8.27
N ARG A 104 -1.55 8.40 8.03
CA ARG A 104 -0.48 7.53 8.55
C ARG A 104 -0.45 7.51 10.08
N GLU A 105 -0.58 8.66 10.72
CA GLU A 105 -0.63 8.77 12.18
C GLU A 105 -1.85 8.06 12.77
N TYR A 106 -3.01 8.15 12.11
CA TYR A 106 -4.22 7.43 12.50
C TYR A 106 -4.02 5.90 12.44
N HIS A 107 -3.48 5.37 11.35
CA HIS A 107 -3.24 3.93 11.22
C HIS A 107 -2.20 3.42 12.21
N LEU A 108 -1.12 4.18 12.43
CA LEU A 108 -0.12 3.84 13.45
C LEU A 108 -0.72 3.84 14.86
N ALA A 109 -1.57 4.82 15.19
CA ALA A 109 -2.27 4.85 16.47
C ALA A 109 -3.22 3.66 16.63
N ARG A 110 -3.87 3.22 15.54
CA ARG A 110 -4.74 2.04 15.54
C ARG A 110 -3.96 0.74 15.78
N ILE A 111 -2.81 0.57 15.13
CA ILE A 111 -1.93 -0.59 15.32
C ILE A 111 -1.38 -0.60 16.75
N ALA A 112 -0.84 0.53 17.22
CA ALA A 112 -0.31 0.65 18.58
C ALA A 112 -1.37 0.38 19.66
N LYS A 113 -2.64 0.73 19.39
CA LYS A 113 -3.74 0.37 20.28
C LYS A 113 -3.97 -1.14 20.32
N VAL A 114 -4.03 -1.81 19.17
CA VAL A 114 -4.21 -3.27 19.12
C VAL A 114 -3.04 -3.98 19.81
N GLU A 115 -1.80 -3.55 19.57
CA GLU A 115 -0.61 -4.10 20.22
C GLU A 115 -0.61 -3.88 21.75
N ALA A 116 -1.10 -2.73 22.22
CA ALA A 116 -1.27 -2.48 23.64
C ALA A 116 -2.35 -3.39 24.25
N ASP A 117 -3.48 -3.56 23.55
CA ASP A 117 -4.58 -4.43 23.98
C ASP A 117 -4.17 -5.93 23.94
N GLU A 118 -3.27 -6.33 23.02
CA GLU A 118 -2.62 -7.65 22.97
C GLU A 118 -1.68 -7.87 24.16
N ALA A 119 -0.85 -6.87 24.50
CA ALA A 119 0.05 -6.94 25.66
C ALA A 119 -0.71 -7.00 27.00
N GLU A 120 -1.90 -6.40 27.07
CA GLU A 120 -2.82 -6.50 28.20
C GLU A 120 -3.58 -7.84 28.23
N GLY A 121 -3.49 -8.65 27.17
CA GLY A 121 -4.12 -9.97 27.06
C GLY A 121 -5.63 -9.92 26.79
N SER A 122 -6.15 -8.76 26.36
CA SER A 122 -7.57 -8.57 26.04
C SER A 122 -7.89 -8.87 24.57
N VAL A 123 -6.89 -9.02 23.71
CA VAL A 123 -7.04 -9.37 22.31
C VAL A 123 -6.56 -10.80 22.11
N ILE A 124 -7.43 -11.62 21.52
CA ILE A 124 -7.12 -12.98 21.11
C ILE A 124 -7.39 -13.04 19.61
N ASP A 125 -6.44 -13.62 18.86
CA ASP A 125 -6.61 -13.82 17.44
C ASP A 125 -7.80 -14.77 17.18
N VAL A 126 -8.68 -14.36 16.26
CA VAL A 126 -9.91 -15.10 15.95
C VAL A 126 -9.58 -16.46 15.33
N GLU A 127 -8.48 -16.57 14.57
CA GLU A 127 -8.02 -17.83 13.99
C GLU A 127 -7.45 -18.75 15.07
N ASP A 128 -6.79 -18.23 16.11
CA ASP A 128 -6.36 -19.04 17.26
C ASP A 128 -7.55 -19.62 18.04
N VAL A 129 -8.58 -18.80 18.30
CA VAL A 129 -9.82 -19.26 18.93
C VAL A 129 -10.50 -20.33 18.06
N ARG A 130 -10.62 -20.08 16.76
CA ARG A 130 -11.19 -21.05 15.81
C ARG A 130 -10.39 -22.34 15.77
N ALA A 131 -9.06 -22.27 15.76
CA ALA A 131 -8.19 -23.44 15.75
C ALA A 131 -8.32 -24.24 17.05
N ALA A 132 -8.36 -23.56 18.20
CA ALA A 132 -8.57 -24.19 19.50
C ALA A 132 -9.93 -24.92 19.56
N TRP A 133 -11.02 -24.27 19.13
CA TRP A 133 -12.34 -24.89 19.08
C TRP A 133 -12.41 -26.05 18.09
N SER A 134 -11.79 -25.91 16.92
CA SER A 134 -11.69 -26.97 15.92
C SER A 134 -10.95 -28.18 16.47
N LYS A 135 -9.88 -27.96 17.26
CA LYS A 135 -9.14 -29.03 17.93
C LYS A 135 -10.02 -29.77 18.95
N VAL A 136 -10.72 -29.02 19.81
CA VAL A 136 -11.64 -29.59 20.82
C VAL A 136 -12.76 -30.38 20.15
N ALA A 137 -13.39 -29.84 19.10
CA ALA A 137 -14.46 -30.51 18.36
C ALA A 137 -13.98 -31.79 17.68
N ASN A 138 -12.80 -31.77 17.03
CA ASN A 138 -12.22 -32.96 16.40
C ASN A 138 -11.85 -34.03 17.43
N GLU A 139 -11.33 -33.64 18.58
CA GLU A 139 -11.02 -34.57 19.68
C GLU A 139 -12.30 -35.20 20.24
N LEU A 140 -13.35 -34.42 20.45
CA LEU A 140 -14.66 -34.92 20.86
C LEU A 140 -15.23 -35.91 19.84
N LYS A 141 -15.27 -35.56 18.55
CA LYS A 141 -15.71 -36.44 17.46
C LYS A 141 -14.95 -37.76 17.47
N THR A 142 -13.63 -37.70 17.54
CA THR A 142 -12.77 -38.90 17.56
C THR A 142 -13.07 -39.78 18.77
N ARG A 143 -13.26 -39.17 19.96
CA ARG A 143 -13.59 -39.90 21.19
C ARG A 143 -14.98 -40.54 21.12
N MET A 144 -15.98 -39.86 20.56
CA MET A 144 -17.35 -40.37 20.42
C MET A 144 -17.43 -41.53 19.43
N LEU A 145 -16.80 -41.39 18.26
CA LEU A 145 -16.74 -42.47 17.26
C LEU A 145 -15.90 -43.68 17.71
N ALA A 146 -15.09 -43.54 18.76
CA ALA A 146 -14.39 -44.65 19.38
C ALA A 146 -15.23 -45.40 20.44
N ILE A 147 -16.41 -44.91 20.80
CA ILE A 147 -17.26 -45.55 21.82
C ILE A 147 -17.78 -46.92 21.38
N PRO A 148 -18.28 -47.15 20.16
CA PRO A 148 -18.83 -48.46 19.76
C PRO A 148 -17.78 -49.58 19.85
N SER A 149 -16.55 -49.32 19.38
CA SER A 149 -15.46 -50.28 19.46
C SER A 149 -15.05 -50.56 20.91
N LYS A 150 -14.97 -49.53 21.76
CA LYS A 150 -14.73 -49.67 23.20
C LYS A 150 -15.85 -50.42 23.92
N ALA A 151 -17.11 -50.22 23.52
CA ALA A 151 -18.26 -50.92 24.08
C ALA A 151 -18.17 -52.42 23.80
N LYS A 152 -17.84 -52.82 22.57
CA LYS A 152 -17.61 -54.22 22.21
C LYS A 152 -16.46 -54.85 22.99
N SER A 153 -15.37 -54.11 23.22
CA SER A 153 -14.24 -54.61 24.02
C SER A 153 -14.57 -54.75 25.52
N ARG A 154 -15.42 -53.88 26.08
CA ARG A 154 -15.79 -53.92 27.50
C ARG A 154 -16.94 -54.88 27.80
N ILE A 155 -17.80 -55.15 26.82
CA ILE A 155 -18.99 -55.97 26.95
C ILE A 155 -18.94 -57.08 25.89
N PRO A 156 -18.30 -58.23 26.19
CA PRO A 156 -18.10 -59.29 25.19
C PRO A 156 -19.38 -59.94 24.69
N HIS A 157 -20.46 -59.86 25.48
CA HIS A 157 -21.78 -60.42 25.15
C HIS A 157 -22.68 -59.47 24.34
N LEU A 158 -22.20 -58.26 24.02
CA LEU A 158 -22.91 -57.33 23.16
C LEU A 158 -22.96 -57.89 21.73
N SER A 159 -24.14 -57.92 21.10
CA SER A 159 -24.26 -58.38 19.71
C SER A 159 -23.53 -57.43 18.75
N THR A 160 -23.15 -57.92 17.58
CA THR A 160 -22.62 -57.04 16.51
C THR A 160 -23.68 -56.07 16.01
N ASP A 161 -24.95 -56.48 16.04
CA ASP A 161 -26.10 -55.65 15.67
C ASP A 161 -26.27 -54.47 16.65
N ASP A 162 -26.21 -54.75 17.96
CA ASP A 162 -26.27 -53.71 19.01
C ASP A 162 -25.15 -52.67 18.89
N VAL A 163 -23.95 -53.08 18.49
CA VAL A 163 -22.83 -52.16 18.24
C VAL A 163 -23.12 -51.25 17.05
N GLY A 164 -23.79 -51.77 16.01
CA GLY A 164 -24.24 -50.99 14.86
C GLY A 164 -25.25 -49.91 15.27
N VAL A 165 -26.26 -50.29 16.05
CA VAL A 165 -27.26 -49.34 16.59
C VAL A 165 -26.60 -48.24 17.43
N ILE A 166 -25.59 -48.57 18.24
CA ILE A 166 -24.85 -47.58 19.02
C ILE A 166 -24.04 -46.63 18.11
N ASP A 167 -23.40 -47.13 17.05
CA ASP A 167 -22.68 -46.27 16.08
C ASP A 167 -23.63 -45.31 15.37
N ASP A 168 -24.80 -45.81 14.93
CA ASP A 168 -25.82 -45.00 14.26
C ASP A 168 -26.36 -43.89 15.18
N LEU A 169 -26.72 -44.21 16.42
CA LEU A 169 -27.19 -43.22 17.41
C LEU A 169 -26.13 -42.15 17.71
N ILE A 170 -24.85 -42.53 17.78
CA ILE A 170 -23.77 -41.57 17.99
C ILE A 170 -23.62 -40.63 16.79
N ARG A 171 -23.75 -41.16 15.57
CA ARG A 171 -23.68 -40.35 14.34
C ARG A 171 -24.88 -39.42 14.20
N GLU A 172 -26.07 -39.89 14.53
CA GLU A 172 -27.28 -39.08 14.58
C GLU A 172 -27.10 -37.91 15.56
N ALA A 173 -26.69 -38.18 16.81
CA ALA A 173 -26.45 -37.15 17.80
C ALA A 173 -25.35 -36.15 17.38
N LEU A 174 -24.27 -36.63 16.74
CA LEU A 174 -23.24 -35.75 16.18
C LEU A 174 -23.74 -34.91 15.00
N GLY A 175 -24.69 -35.44 14.22
CA GLY A 175 -25.37 -34.72 13.14
C GLY A 175 -26.26 -33.60 13.66
N GLU A 176 -27.09 -33.87 14.66
CA GLU A 176 -27.94 -32.85 15.30
C GLU A 176 -27.13 -31.68 15.87
N VAL A 177 -25.97 -31.96 16.47
CA VAL A 177 -25.06 -30.92 16.97
C VAL A 177 -24.42 -30.11 15.84
N ALA A 178 -24.14 -30.74 14.70
CA ALA A 178 -23.58 -30.05 13.53
C ALA A 178 -24.61 -29.16 12.81
N ASP A 179 -25.89 -29.57 12.83
CA ASP A 179 -27.00 -28.81 12.22
C ASP A 179 -27.47 -27.64 13.11
N CYS A 180 -27.11 -27.64 14.39
CA CYS A 180 -27.33 -26.50 15.27
C CYS A 180 -26.43 -25.32 14.81
N PRO A 181 -27.00 -24.21 14.31
CA PRO A 181 -26.20 -23.05 13.93
C PRO A 181 -25.50 -22.52 15.19
N MET A 182 -24.18 -22.36 15.10
CA MET A 182 -23.40 -21.67 16.13
C MET A 182 -24.07 -20.32 16.46
N PRO A 183 -24.22 -19.96 17.75
CA PRO A 183 -24.82 -18.69 18.16
C PRO A 183 -24.01 -17.47 17.69
#